data_AF-A0A662FY03-F1
#
_entry.id   AF-A0A662FY03-F1
#
_cell.length_a   1.000
_cell.length_b   1.000
_cell.length_c   1.000
_cell.angle_alpha   90.00
_cell.angle_beta   90.00
_cell.angle_gamma   90.00
#
_symmetry.space_group_name_H-M   'P 1'
#
loop_
_entity.id
_entity.type
_entity.pdbx_description
1 polymer ?
#
loop_
_entity_poly.entity_id
_entity_poly.type
_entity_poly.pdbx_seq_one_letter_code
_entity_poly.pdbx_strand_id
1 'polypeptide(L)'
;WSTEISTNNPAYLSEIKVRGETVFIAVTVYDEISLSYDVHAFKLNATNGEILWSRTWRGDGIDMALDITLDNDAYLYVVGATDSFNEGTPIILILKYSFDGVLTRSLLWQIGGSISVAHGCDLVGTGRIAITGMKYPGGTGTADTFVAVVDVPNTLEDIFEIFTADGEVNATIIVGSSEPHGPSGGANAIDTVGGMNVAIKLGYYGLSSGARLYLDTDVSWYDEDEFKVYYYDVPGLTNIITIAGPGVNQISWKYFCNPWYAPVYTYYSSDYGDWILVTPGSVYVAGDWVSVASPLRDLVVIELIYVNDEGRYVLWISGFGGYGTRAGCFLVQLMNTGLLPINMEGQAVIVEWIDSDGDAKPSLNDTWRLVEVVNT
;
A
#
# COMPACT_ATOMS: atom_id res chain seq x y z
N TRP A 1 29.27 12.48 -14.69
CA TRP A 1 29.22 13.58 -13.70
C TRP A 1 29.89 13.08 -12.42
N SER A 2 30.17 13.97 -11.47
CA SER A 2 30.57 13.61 -10.10
C SER A 2 29.82 14.49 -9.13
N THR A 3 29.23 13.89 -8.09
CA THR A 3 28.49 14.60 -7.05
C THR A 3 29.13 14.26 -5.71
N GLU A 4 29.51 15.31 -4.98
CA GLU A 4 29.97 15.18 -3.60
C GLU A 4 28.75 15.36 -2.67
N ILE A 5 28.49 14.37 -1.81
CA ILE A 5 27.43 14.42 -0.82
C ILE A 5 28.10 14.67 0.54
N SER A 6 28.15 15.93 0.97
CA SER A 6 28.64 16.26 2.31
C SER A 6 27.56 16.00 3.35
N THR A 7 27.87 15.12 4.31
CA THR A 7 27.12 14.94 5.55
C THR A 7 27.63 15.87 6.67
N ASN A 8 28.69 16.66 6.42
CA ASN A 8 29.45 17.45 7.40
C ASN A 8 30.03 16.65 8.57
N ASN A 9 30.04 15.32 8.44
CA ASN A 9 30.31 14.33 9.46
C ASN A 9 30.96 13.11 8.80
N PRO A 10 31.80 12.32 9.48
CA PRO A 10 32.33 11.08 8.92
C PRO A 10 31.19 10.16 8.46
N ALA A 11 31.25 9.70 7.21
CA ALA A 11 30.25 8.81 6.63
C ALA A 11 30.91 7.51 6.15
N TYR A 12 30.25 6.40 6.44
CA TYR A 12 30.66 5.06 6.06
C TYR A 12 29.64 4.50 5.08
N LEU A 13 30.08 4.26 3.85
CA LEU A 13 29.22 3.71 2.80
C LEU A 13 28.84 2.27 3.13
N SER A 14 27.55 1.97 3.00
CA SER A 14 27.00 0.63 3.24
C SER A 14 26.90 -0.13 1.92
N GLU A 15 26.01 0.30 1.03
CA GLU A 15 25.73 -0.34 -0.25
C GLU A 15 25.17 0.69 -1.25
N ILE A 16 25.31 0.41 -2.54
CA ILE A 16 24.74 1.15 -3.66
C ILE A 16 23.88 0.22 -4.52
N LYS A 17 22.70 0.67 -4.92
CA LYS A 17 21.85 -0.02 -5.92
C LYS A 17 21.48 0.92 -7.05
N VAL A 18 21.29 0.36 -8.24
CA VAL A 18 20.94 1.12 -9.44
C VAL A 18 19.70 0.51 -10.07
N ARG A 19 18.73 1.35 -10.43
CA ARG A 19 17.53 0.96 -11.19
C ARG A 19 17.29 2.00 -12.28
N GLY A 20 17.47 1.61 -13.54
CA GLY A 20 17.33 2.52 -14.67
C GLY A 20 18.22 3.76 -14.53
N GLU A 21 17.61 4.95 -14.54
CA GLU A 21 18.29 6.23 -14.38
C GLU A 21 18.34 6.72 -12.91
N THR A 22 18.14 5.82 -11.95
CA THR A 22 18.18 6.16 -10.52
C THR A 22 19.23 5.34 -9.79
N VAL A 23 19.91 5.99 -8.85
CA VAL A 23 20.88 5.38 -7.93
C VAL A 23 20.38 5.57 -6.51
N PHE A 24 20.36 4.49 -5.73
CA PHE A 24 20.04 4.49 -4.31
C PHE A 24 21.29 4.16 -3.51
N ILE A 25 21.52 4.89 -2.42
CA ILE A 25 22.67 4.72 -1.54
C ILE A 25 22.18 4.81 -0.11
N ALA A 26 22.66 3.92 0.76
CA ALA A 26 22.61 4.13 2.20
C ALA A 26 24.01 4.23 2.78
N VAL A 27 24.16 5.09 3.77
CA VAL A 27 25.39 5.30 4.51
C VAL A 27 25.07 5.42 6.00
N THR A 28 26.04 5.08 6.83
CA THR A 28 26.03 5.36 8.26
C THR A 28 26.83 6.63 8.51
N VAL A 29 26.24 7.64 9.16
CA VAL A 29 26.87 8.94 9.44
C VAL A 29 27.13 9.07 10.92
N TYR A 30 28.35 9.43 11.31
CA TYR A 30 28.70 9.70 12.70
C TYR A 30 28.51 11.18 13.05
N ASP A 31 27.57 11.51 13.93
CA ASP A 31 27.40 12.88 14.41
C ASP A 31 28.36 13.16 15.57
N GLU A 32 29.35 14.03 15.32
CA GLU A 32 30.37 14.40 16.31
C GLU A 32 29.80 15.17 17.51
N ILE A 33 28.61 15.79 17.39
CA ILE A 33 28.00 16.59 18.44
C ILE A 33 27.26 15.67 19.43
N SER A 34 26.43 14.76 18.94
CA SER A 34 25.70 13.80 19.76
C SER A 34 26.53 12.57 20.11
N LEU A 35 27.66 12.33 19.43
CA LEU A 35 28.44 11.09 19.49
C LEU A 35 27.58 9.87 19.10
N SER A 36 26.60 10.06 18.20
CA SER A 36 25.68 9.03 17.71
C SER A 36 26.01 8.63 16.26
N TYR A 37 25.38 7.57 15.78
CA TYR A 37 25.39 7.21 14.37
C TYR A 37 23.97 7.26 13.84
N ASP A 38 23.79 7.82 12.65
CA ASP A 38 22.50 7.95 11.97
C ASP A 38 22.52 7.23 10.63
N VAL A 39 21.36 6.74 10.20
CA VAL A 39 21.16 6.20 8.85
C VAL A 39 20.85 7.35 7.90
N HIS A 40 21.61 7.45 6.80
CA HIS A 40 21.30 8.37 5.71
C HIS A 40 21.06 7.59 4.42
N ALA A 41 19.87 7.76 3.83
CA ALA A 41 19.51 7.22 2.54
C ALA A 41 19.43 8.34 1.49
N PHE A 42 19.85 8.05 0.27
CA PHE A 42 19.86 8.97 -0.86
C PHE A 42 19.28 8.32 -2.10
N LYS A 43 18.59 9.13 -2.90
CA LYS A 43 18.29 8.82 -4.30
C LYS A 43 18.89 9.88 -5.20
N LEU A 44 19.59 9.44 -6.24
CA LEU A 44 20.23 10.31 -7.22
C LEU A 44 19.79 9.97 -8.63
N ASN A 45 19.81 10.97 -9.50
CA ASN A 45 19.69 10.78 -10.94
C ASN A 45 21.03 10.27 -11.50
N ALA A 46 21.01 9.09 -12.13
CA ALA A 46 22.18 8.41 -12.65
C ALA A 46 22.81 9.12 -13.86
N THR A 47 22.06 10.01 -14.54
CA THR A 47 22.46 10.68 -15.78
C THR A 47 23.19 12.00 -15.52
N ASN A 48 22.83 12.73 -14.46
CA ASN A 48 23.42 14.04 -14.16
C ASN A 48 24.01 14.17 -12.73
N GLY A 49 23.72 13.22 -11.83
CA GLY A 49 24.21 13.22 -10.46
C GLY A 49 23.43 14.05 -9.47
N GLU A 50 22.29 14.58 -9.88
CA GLU A 50 21.41 15.35 -9.04
C GLU A 50 20.87 14.49 -7.90
N ILE A 51 20.95 15.00 -6.67
CA ILE A 51 20.31 14.37 -5.52
C ILE A 51 18.81 14.67 -5.62
N LEU A 52 18.02 13.63 -5.90
CA LEU A 52 16.56 13.74 -5.99
C LEU A 52 15.95 13.84 -4.60
N TRP A 53 16.47 13.07 -3.64
CA TRP A 53 16.15 13.24 -2.23
C TRP A 53 17.24 12.67 -1.31
N SER A 54 17.26 13.17 -0.08
CA SER A 54 18.00 12.60 1.05
C SER A 54 17.06 12.43 2.25
N ARG A 55 17.23 11.34 2.99
CA ARG A 55 16.46 11.02 4.21
C ARG A 55 17.40 10.57 5.30
N THR A 56 17.12 11.02 6.52
CA THR A 56 17.84 10.59 7.72
C THR A 56 16.86 9.82 8.60
N TRP A 57 17.29 8.68 9.10
CA TRP A 57 16.66 7.97 10.20
C TRP A 57 17.61 7.97 11.39
N ARG A 58 17.10 8.35 12.55
CA ARG A 58 17.89 8.56 13.76
C ARG A 58 17.04 8.35 15.01
N GLY A 59 17.68 7.96 16.09
CA GLY A 59 17.20 8.06 17.46
C GLY A 59 18.27 8.66 18.37
N ASP A 60 18.21 8.30 19.66
CA ASP A 60 19.16 8.82 20.66
C ASP A 60 20.45 7.98 20.77
N GLY A 61 20.57 6.90 19.99
CA GLY A 61 21.65 5.91 20.04
C GLY A 61 22.38 5.72 18.70
N ILE A 62 22.96 4.55 18.52
CA ILE A 62 23.69 4.12 17.33
C ILE A 62 22.73 3.47 16.35
N ASP A 63 22.60 4.07 15.18
CA ASP A 63 21.80 3.62 14.05
C ASP A 63 22.69 3.41 12.83
N MET A 64 22.74 2.18 12.31
CA MET A 64 23.61 1.80 11.21
C MET A 64 22.79 1.22 10.06
N ALA A 65 23.11 1.68 8.85
CA ALA A 65 22.73 1.01 7.61
C ALA A 65 23.90 0.14 7.18
N LEU A 66 23.64 -1.12 6.86
CA LEU A 66 24.68 -2.08 6.49
C LEU A 66 24.46 -2.67 5.10
N ASP A 67 23.22 -2.77 4.64
CA ASP A 67 22.90 -3.17 3.27
C ASP A 67 21.55 -2.56 2.84
N ILE A 68 21.31 -2.54 1.53
CA ILE A 68 20.03 -2.12 0.95
C ILE A 68 19.60 -3.07 -0.17
N THR A 69 18.30 -3.18 -0.39
CA THR A 69 17.75 -3.84 -1.60
C THR A 69 16.55 -3.07 -2.13
N LEU A 70 16.17 -3.31 -3.38
CA LEU A 70 15.07 -2.62 -4.05
C LEU A 70 13.94 -3.61 -4.33
N ASP A 71 12.70 -3.19 -4.06
CA ASP A 71 11.50 -3.86 -4.51
C ASP A 71 11.15 -3.45 -5.94
N ASN A 72 10.52 -4.36 -6.68
CA ASN A 72 9.95 -4.08 -7.99
C ASN A 72 8.87 -3.00 -7.90
N ASP A 73 8.13 -2.98 -6.79
CA ASP A 73 7.03 -2.06 -6.49
C ASP A 73 7.48 -0.69 -5.96
N ALA A 74 8.70 -0.27 -6.33
CA ALA A 74 9.22 1.06 -6.04
C ALA A 74 9.45 1.35 -4.55
N TYR A 75 9.98 0.35 -3.83
CA TYR A 75 10.46 0.50 -2.45
C TYR A 75 11.96 0.24 -2.32
N LEU A 76 12.60 1.02 -1.47
CA LEU A 76 13.95 0.80 -0.96
C LEU A 76 13.86 0.18 0.43
N TYR A 77 14.49 -0.96 0.62
CA TYR A 77 14.73 -1.54 1.93
C TYR A 77 16.14 -1.21 2.40
N VAL A 78 16.27 -0.76 3.65
CA VAL A 78 17.55 -0.56 4.32
C VAL A 78 17.59 -1.49 5.53
N VAL A 79 18.64 -2.29 5.65
CA VAL A 79 18.84 -3.16 6.81
C VAL A 79 20.10 -2.80 7.57
N GLY A 80 20.11 -3.08 8.87
CA GLY A 80 21.26 -2.85 9.71
C GLY A 80 20.97 -3.13 11.18
N ALA A 81 21.39 -2.21 12.04
CA ALA A 81 21.12 -2.28 13.47
C ALA A 81 20.82 -0.92 14.08
N THR A 82 20.07 -0.95 15.18
CA THR A 82 19.81 0.21 16.03
C THR A 82 19.91 -0.19 17.50
N ASP A 83 20.48 0.66 18.34
CA ASP A 83 20.35 0.55 19.80
C ASP A 83 19.51 1.68 20.43
N SER A 84 19.05 2.63 19.60
CA SER A 84 18.26 3.81 19.96
C SER A 84 16.95 3.50 20.70
N PHE A 85 16.39 2.31 20.47
CA PHE A 85 15.05 1.94 20.95
C PHE A 85 15.04 0.66 21.81
N ASN A 86 16.21 0.23 22.30
CA ASN A 86 16.34 -1.03 23.05
C ASN A 86 17.41 -0.98 24.15
N GLU A 87 17.36 0.05 24.99
CA GLU A 87 18.24 0.22 26.17
C GLU A 87 19.74 0.08 25.85
N GLY A 88 20.17 0.55 24.67
CA GLY A 88 21.56 0.46 24.24
C GLY A 88 22.01 -0.96 23.81
N THR A 89 21.08 -1.90 23.67
CA THR A 89 21.35 -3.24 23.12
C THR A 89 20.98 -3.27 21.64
N PRO A 90 21.94 -3.41 20.71
CA PRO A 90 21.64 -3.36 19.28
C PRO A 90 20.69 -4.47 18.82
N ILE A 91 19.68 -4.09 18.05
CA ILE A 91 18.68 -4.96 17.43
C ILE A 91 18.62 -4.71 15.93
N ILE A 92 18.05 -5.66 15.19
CA ILE A 92 17.91 -5.57 13.74
C ILE A 92 17.01 -4.39 13.41
N LEU A 93 17.50 -3.54 12.52
CA LEU A 93 16.76 -2.44 11.91
C LEU A 93 16.39 -2.83 10.48
N ILE A 94 15.12 -2.67 10.12
CA ILE A 94 14.66 -2.72 8.73
C ILE A 94 13.82 -1.46 8.49
N LEU A 95 14.23 -0.65 7.54
CA LEU A 95 13.49 0.51 7.06
C LEU A 95 12.96 0.22 5.66
N LYS A 96 11.73 0.64 5.38
CA LYS A 96 11.13 0.61 4.05
C LYS A 96 10.80 2.04 3.65
N TYR A 97 11.39 2.50 2.57
CA TYR A 97 11.11 3.80 1.96
C TYR A 97 10.43 3.61 0.61
N SER A 98 9.40 4.41 0.30
CA SER A 98 8.97 4.58 -1.08
C SER A 98 10.09 5.21 -1.91
N PHE A 99 10.04 5.06 -3.23
CA PHE A 99 11.00 5.70 -4.13
C PHE A 99 10.93 7.22 -4.17
N ASP A 100 9.88 7.82 -3.62
CA ASP A 100 9.77 9.26 -3.38
C ASP A 100 10.33 9.68 -1.99
N GLY A 101 10.88 8.71 -1.26
CA GLY A 101 11.58 8.91 0.01
C GLY A 101 10.64 9.00 1.22
N VAL A 102 9.41 8.50 1.13
CA VAL A 102 8.50 8.41 2.28
C VAL A 102 8.86 7.16 3.08
N LEU A 103 9.15 7.30 4.38
CA LEU A 103 9.35 6.14 5.25
C LEU A 103 7.99 5.49 5.52
N THR A 104 7.77 4.28 5.00
CA THR A 104 6.50 3.55 5.15
C THR A 104 6.53 2.54 6.29
N ARG A 105 7.69 1.94 6.57
CA ARG A 105 7.87 1.02 7.72
C ARG A 105 9.22 1.19 8.39
N SER A 106 9.21 1.05 9.72
CA SER A 106 10.40 0.74 10.50
C SER A 106 10.11 -0.49 11.37
N LEU A 107 10.79 -1.60 11.11
CA LEU A 107 10.69 -2.83 11.89
C LEU A 107 11.95 -2.99 12.73
N LEU A 108 11.74 -3.19 14.02
CA LEU A 108 12.78 -3.37 15.02
C LEU A 108 12.65 -4.76 15.62
N TRP A 109 13.69 -5.58 15.50
CA TRP A 109 13.60 -7.00 15.87
C TRP A 109 14.87 -7.55 16.51
N GLN A 110 14.71 -8.37 17.54
CA GLN A 110 15.80 -9.09 18.21
C GLN A 110 15.61 -10.60 18.15
N ILE A 111 16.70 -11.33 17.91
CA ILE A 111 16.68 -12.80 17.88
C ILE A 111 16.95 -13.33 19.28
N GLY A 112 15.90 -13.75 19.98
CA GLY A 112 16.03 -14.39 21.30
C GLY A 112 16.69 -13.50 22.37
N GLY A 113 16.36 -12.21 22.39
CA GLY A 113 16.85 -11.26 23.41
C GLY A 113 18.35 -10.95 23.33
N SER A 114 18.99 -11.28 22.22
CA SER A 114 20.43 -11.11 21.99
C SER A 114 20.70 -9.91 21.10
N ILE A 115 21.91 -9.34 21.20
CA ILE A 115 22.41 -8.37 20.22
C ILE A 115 22.27 -9.00 18.84
N SER A 116 21.56 -8.34 17.94
CA SER A 116 21.21 -8.85 16.61
C SER A 116 21.44 -7.76 15.58
N VAL A 117 22.19 -8.08 14.52
CA VAL A 117 22.58 -7.12 13.48
C VAL A 117 22.36 -7.77 12.11
N ALA A 118 21.59 -7.14 11.23
CA ALA A 118 21.46 -7.57 9.84
C ALA A 118 22.58 -6.94 9.00
N HIS A 119 23.43 -7.75 8.39
CA HIS A 119 24.55 -7.30 7.56
C HIS A 119 24.27 -7.35 6.06
N GLY A 120 23.28 -8.13 5.64
CA GLY A 120 22.93 -8.28 4.24
C GLY A 120 21.44 -8.52 4.06
N CYS A 121 20.90 -8.08 2.94
CA CYS A 121 19.53 -8.33 2.53
C CYS A 121 19.39 -8.53 1.02
N ASP A 122 18.38 -9.28 0.61
CA ASP A 122 17.97 -9.33 -0.80
C ASP A 122 16.47 -9.54 -0.94
N LEU A 123 15.91 -9.16 -2.09
CA LEU A 123 14.49 -9.29 -2.38
C LEU A 123 14.13 -10.76 -2.62
N VAL A 124 13.10 -11.25 -1.92
CA VAL A 124 12.57 -12.61 -2.11
C VAL A 124 11.25 -12.58 -2.87
N GLY A 125 10.51 -11.48 -2.76
CA GLY A 125 9.29 -11.19 -3.49
C GLY A 125 8.73 -9.82 -3.08
N THR A 126 7.68 -9.36 -3.73
CA THR A 126 7.00 -8.11 -3.36
C THR A 126 6.68 -8.08 -1.88
N GLY A 127 7.11 -7.02 -1.20
CA GLY A 127 6.89 -6.87 0.23
C GLY A 127 7.64 -7.89 1.09
N ARG A 128 8.68 -8.57 0.59
CA ARG A 128 9.39 -9.64 1.33
C ARG A 128 10.88 -9.67 1.04
N ILE A 129 11.69 -9.63 2.09
CA ILE A 129 13.16 -9.65 1.99
C ILE A 129 13.74 -10.83 2.76
N ALA A 130 14.83 -11.39 2.27
CA ALA A 130 15.73 -12.23 3.06
C ALA A 130 16.77 -11.33 3.72
N ILE A 131 17.10 -11.61 4.96
CA ILE A 131 18.17 -10.93 5.70
C ILE A 131 19.12 -11.96 6.32
N THR A 132 20.40 -11.59 6.39
CA THR A 132 21.44 -12.38 7.05
C THR A 132 22.29 -11.50 7.94
N GLY A 133 22.90 -12.07 8.97
CA GLY A 133 23.74 -11.29 9.86
C GLY A 133 24.28 -12.05 11.05
N MET A 134 24.54 -11.31 12.11
CA MET A 134 25.14 -11.82 13.35
C MET A 134 24.17 -11.69 14.52
N LYS A 135 24.21 -12.70 15.39
CA LYS A 135 23.56 -12.70 16.69
C LYS A 135 24.60 -13.04 17.74
N TYR A 136 24.64 -12.31 18.85
CA TYR A 136 25.57 -12.59 19.96
C TYR A 136 24.83 -13.19 21.15
N PRO A 137 24.95 -14.50 21.41
CA PRO A 137 24.43 -15.10 22.64
C PRO A 137 25.12 -14.47 23.85
N GLY A 138 24.35 -13.89 24.77
CA GLY A 138 24.88 -13.13 25.90
C GLY A 138 26.00 -13.86 26.65
N GLY A 139 27.15 -13.18 26.82
CA GLY A 139 28.23 -13.60 27.73
C GLY A 139 29.38 -14.43 27.14
N THR A 140 29.41 -14.72 25.83
CA THR A 140 30.41 -15.67 25.26
C THR A 140 31.44 -15.06 24.30
N GLY A 141 31.26 -13.81 23.86
CA GLY A 141 32.16 -13.16 22.89
C GLY A 141 32.19 -13.82 21.49
N THR A 142 31.36 -14.83 21.26
CA THR A 142 31.21 -15.53 19.97
C THR A 142 29.88 -15.14 19.33
N ALA A 143 29.88 -14.85 18.02
CA ALA A 143 28.68 -14.57 17.25
C ALA A 143 28.21 -15.83 16.51
N ASP A 144 26.90 -16.09 16.54
CA ASP A 144 26.23 -16.98 15.61
C ASP A 144 25.78 -16.20 14.37
N THR A 145 25.53 -16.89 13.27
CA THR A 145 24.88 -16.30 12.08
C THR A 145 23.41 -16.71 12.00
N PHE A 146 22.60 -15.90 11.32
CA PHE A 146 21.21 -16.21 11.04
C PHE A 146 20.85 -15.88 9.60
N VAL A 147 19.82 -16.54 9.09
CA VAL A 147 19.08 -16.13 7.89
C VAL A 147 17.60 -16.07 8.27
N ALA A 148 16.91 -15.01 7.88
CA ALA A 148 15.48 -14.86 8.08
C ALA A 148 14.82 -14.32 6.81
N VAL A 149 13.62 -14.79 6.51
CA VAL A 149 12.74 -14.16 5.52
C VAL A 149 11.74 -13.33 6.30
N VAL A 150 11.62 -12.05 5.96
CA VAL A 150 10.81 -11.06 6.66
C VAL A 150 9.78 -10.52 5.70
N ASP A 151 8.51 -10.66 6.07
CA ASP A 151 7.40 -10.01 5.40
C ASP A 151 7.30 -8.55 5.88
N VAL A 152 7.32 -7.65 4.91
CA VAL A 152 7.13 -6.20 5.07
C VAL A 152 6.08 -5.74 4.05
N PRO A 153 4.84 -6.28 4.15
CA PRO A 153 3.81 -6.09 3.14
C PRO A 153 3.42 -4.62 3.02
N ASN A 154 2.89 -4.26 1.86
CA ASN A 154 2.15 -3.02 1.72
C ASN A 154 0.74 -3.19 2.27
N THR A 155 0.21 -2.11 2.82
CA THR A 155 -1.12 -2.02 3.41
C THR A 155 -1.87 -0.85 2.81
N LEU A 156 -3.10 -0.64 3.25
CA LEU A 156 -3.89 0.53 2.88
C LEU A 156 -3.23 1.87 3.23
N GLU A 157 -2.35 1.93 4.23
CA GLU A 157 -1.61 3.16 4.54
C GLU A 157 -0.62 3.57 3.45
N ASP A 158 -0.19 2.60 2.65
CA ASP A 158 0.86 2.75 1.65
C ASP A 158 0.27 3.06 0.25
N ILE A 159 -1.06 3.21 0.11
CA ILE A 159 -1.71 3.24 -1.21
C ILE A 159 -1.18 4.35 -2.10
N PHE A 160 -0.91 5.55 -1.58
CA PHE A 160 -0.45 6.62 -2.45
C PHE A 160 0.96 6.35 -2.97
N GLU A 161 1.82 5.74 -2.15
CA GLU A 161 3.16 5.32 -2.49
C GLU A 161 3.18 4.11 -3.45
N ILE A 162 2.13 3.28 -3.45
CA ILE A 162 1.94 2.17 -4.41
C ILE A 162 1.45 2.69 -5.76
N PHE A 163 0.54 3.66 -5.73
CA PHE A 163 -0.12 4.21 -6.90
C PHE A 163 0.58 5.47 -7.45
N THR A 164 1.74 5.84 -6.89
CA THR A 164 2.69 6.79 -7.46
C THR A 164 4.09 6.19 -7.51
N ALA A 165 4.84 6.51 -8.55
CA ALA A 165 6.24 6.12 -8.65
C ALA A 165 7.03 7.18 -9.40
N ASP A 166 8.21 7.51 -8.88
CA ASP A 166 9.14 8.46 -9.50
C ASP A 166 8.50 9.83 -9.80
N GLY A 167 7.65 10.30 -8.90
CA GLY A 167 6.92 11.57 -9.04
C GLY A 167 5.75 11.57 -10.03
N GLU A 168 5.40 10.44 -10.63
CA GLU A 168 4.23 10.29 -11.51
C GLU A 168 3.16 9.40 -10.86
N VAL A 169 1.89 9.63 -11.20
CA VAL A 169 0.82 8.68 -10.86
C VAL A 169 0.99 7.42 -11.70
N ASN A 170 1.12 6.27 -11.04
CA ASN A 170 1.23 4.94 -11.63
C ASN A 170 -0.05 4.13 -11.37
N ALA A 171 -1.19 4.66 -11.83
CA ALA A 171 -2.50 4.07 -11.56
C ALA A 171 -3.46 4.15 -12.75
N THR A 172 -4.24 3.09 -12.91
CA THR A 172 -5.41 3.02 -13.77
C THR A 172 -6.67 2.96 -12.91
N ILE A 173 -7.46 4.03 -12.92
CA ILE A 173 -8.74 4.09 -12.21
C ILE A 173 -9.85 3.61 -13.14
N ILE A 174 -10.56 2.57 -12.74
CA ILE A 174 -11.56 1.89 -13.55
C ILE A 174 -12.90 1.98 -12.85
N VAL A 175 -13.88 2.57 -13.54
CA VAL A 175 -15.27 2.69 -13.08
C VAL A 175 -16.17 1.85 -13.98
N GLY A 176 -17.30 1.38 -13.45
CA GLY A 176 -18.26 0.60 -14.22
C GLY A 176 -18.95 1.41 -15.33
N SER A 177 -19.31 0.74 -16.40
CA SER A 177 -20.11 1.30 -17.50
C SER A 177 -21.60 1.38 -17.17
N SER A 178 -22.32 2.33 -17.77
CA SER A 178 -23.75 2.52 -17.48
C SER A 178 -24.67 1.43 -18.04
N GLU A 179 -24.21 0.68 -19.04
CA GLU A 179 -24.96 -0.40 -19.66
C GLU A 179 -24.55 -1.75 -19.07
N PRO A 180 -25.49 -2.70 -18.86
CA PRO A 180 -25.15 -4.07 -18.46
C PRO A 180 -24.24 -4.77 -19.48
N HIS A 181 -23.27 -5.55 -19.00
CA HIS A 181 -22.30 -6.24 -19.85
C HIS A 181 -21.56 -7.36 -19.07
N GLY A 182 -21.33 -8.50 -19.73
CA GLY A 182 -20.77 -9.69 -19.10
C GLY A 182 -21.49 -10.06 -17.79
N PRO A 183 -20.78 -10.25 -16.66
CA PRO A 183 -21.40 -10.61 -15.39
C PRO A 183 -21.98 -9.41 -14.62
N SER A 184 -21.83 -8.19 -15.15
CA SER A 184 -22.13 -6.94 -14.45
C SER A 184 -23.40 -6.27 -15.00
N GLY A 185 -24.18 -5.68 -14.11
CA GLY A 185 -25.20 -4.68 -14.43
C GLY A 185 -24.59 -3.32 -14.76
N GLY A 186 -25.45 -2.32 -14.97
CA GLY A 186 -25.02 -0.94 -15.25
C GLY A 186 -24.66 -0.18 -13.98
N ALA A 187 -23.53 0.52 -13.99
CA ALA A 187 -23.08 1.40 -12.92
C ALA A 187 -23.88 2.70 -12.85
N ASN A 188 -23.94 3.29 -11.65
CA ASN A 188 -24.59 4.57 -11.44
C ASN A 188 -23.57 5.71 -11.50
N ALA A 189 -24.00 6.90 -11.92
CA ALA A 189 -23.11 8.07 -11.99
C ALA A 189 -22.48 8.45 -10.64
N ILE A 190 -23.07 8.03 -9.51
CA ILE A 190 -22.52 8.25 -8.18
C ILE A 190 -21.19 7.51 -7.95
N ASP A 191 -21.03 6.32 -8.56
CA ASP A 191 -19.79 5.54 -8.52
C ASP A 191 -18.67 6.31 -9.23
N THR A 192 -18.99 6.96 -10.36
CA THR A 192 -18.06 7.82 -11.10
C THR A 192 -17.58 9.02 -10.26
N VAL A 193 -18.47 9.67 -9.49
CA VAL A 193 -18.09 10.77 -8.60
C VAL A 193 -17.11 10.30 -7.53
N GLY A 194 -17.28 9.08 -7.00
CA GLY A 194 -16.32 8.46 -6.10
C GLY A 194 -14.94 8.32 -6.74
N GLY A 195 -14.87 7.76 -7.95
CA GLY A 195 -13.61 7.63 -8.70
C GLY A 195 -12.91 8.97 -8.96
N MET A 196 -13.66 10.04 -9.24
CA MET A 196 -13.10 11.39 -9.41
C MET A 196 -12.41 11.90 -8.13
N ASN A 197 -12.97 11.63 -6.95
CA ASN A 197 -12.36 12.03 -5.68
C ASN A 197 -10.99 11.37 -5.46
N VAL A 198 -10.89 10.09 -5.79
CA VAL A 198 -9.64 9.32 -5.72
C VAL A 198 -8.61 9.85 -6.73
N ALA A 199 -9.04 10.12 -7.97
CA ALA A 199 -8.17 10.69 -9.00
C ALA A 199 -7.58 12.06 -8.58
N ILE A 200 -8.41 12.93 -8.01
CA ILE A 200 -7.96 14.24 -7.48
C ILE A 200 -6.91 14.03 -6.39
N LYS A 201 -7.14 13.09 -5.47
CA LYS A 201 -6.22 12.81 -4.37
C LYS A 201 -4.88 12.27 -4.89
N LEU A 202 -4.88 11.37 -5.87
CA LEU A 202 -3.64 10.87 -6.49
C LEU A 202 -2.84 11.96 -7.19
N GLY A 203 -3.52 12.89 -7.88
CA GLY A 203 -2.87 14.03 -8.51
C GLY A 203 -2.16 14.99 -7.53
N TYR A 204 -2.37 14.84 -6.22
CA TYR A 204 -1.57 15.53 -5.19
C TYR A 204 -0.21 14.87 -4.94
N TYR A 205 -0.12 13.54 -5.10
CA TYR A 205 1.09 12.75 -4.81
C TYR A 205 2.00 12.59 -6.02
N GLY A 206 1.45 12.65 -7.24
CA GLY A 206 2.22 12.52 -8.46
C GLY A 206 1.65 13.35 -9.60
N LEU A 207 2.48 13.58 -10.62
CA LEU A 207 2.05 14.18 -11.87
C LEU A 207 1.00 13.27 -12.53
N SER A 208 -0.09 13.86 -13.01
CA SER A 208 -1.23 13.13 -13.56
C SER A 208 -0.99 12.60 -14.97
N SER A 209 0.19 12.81 -15.55
CA SER A 209 0.50 12.42 -16.92
C SER A 209 0.53 10.90 -17.10
N GLY A 210 0.91 10.17 -16.05
CA GLY A 210 0.85 8.71 -15.98
C GLY A 210 -0.54 8.13 -15.65
N ALA A 211 -1.44 8.90 -15.04
CA ALA A 211 -2.76 8.41 -14.64
C ALA A 211 -3.65 8.07 -15.85
N ARG A 212 -4.42 6.99 -15.75
CA ARG A 212 -5.45 6.62 -16.74
C ARG A 212 -6.79 6.42 -16.06
N LEU A 213 -7.85 6.91 -16.70
CA LEU A 213 -9.23 6.72 -16.26
C LEU A 213 -9.96 6.01 -17.39
N TYR A 214 -10.58 4.88 -17.08
CA TYR A 214 -11.30 4.07 -18.05
C TYR A 214 -12.65 3.61 -17.53
N LEU A 215 -13.55 3.33 -18.45
CA LEU A 215 -14.65 2.42 -18.17
C LEU A 215 -14.13 0.98 -18.16
N ASP A 216 -14.74 0.12 -17.38
CA ASP A 216 -14.43 -1.32 -17.38
C ASP A 216 -14.58 -1.97 -18.76
N THR A 217 -15.54 -1.53 -19.59
CA THR A 217 -15.68 -1.99 -20.98
C THR A 217 -14.60 -1.47 -21.93
N ASP A 218 -13.91 -0.38 -21.59
CA ASP A 218 -12.82 0.14 -22.42
C ASP A 218 -11.56 -0.72 -22.27
N VAL A 219 -11.40 -1.37 -21.11
CA VAL A 219 -10.19 -2.10 -20.72
C VAL A 219 -10.37 -3.60 -20.70
N SER A 220 -11.60 -4.09 -20.59
CA SER A 220 -11.87 -5.51 -20.43
C SER A 220 -13.07 -6.01 -21.21
N TRP A 221 -13.09 -7.33 -21.40
CA TRP A 221 -14.20 -8.08 -21.94
C TRP A 221 -14.39 -9.38 -21.17
N TYR A 222 -15.60 -9.92 -21.25
CA TYR A 222 -15.97 -11.15 -20.57
C TYR A 222 -16.11 -12.30 -21.56
N ASP A 223 -15.44 -13.40 -21.25
CA ASP A 223 -15.59 -14.67 -21.94
C ASP A 223 -16.69 -15.49 -21.24
N GLU A 224 -17.82 -15.68 -21.94
CA GLU A 224 -18.97 -16.43 -21.42
C GLU A 224 -18.74 -17.94 -21.36
N ASP A 225 -17.82 -18.48 -22.17
CA ASP A 225 -17.53 -19.92 -22.19
C ASP A 225 -16.58 -20.28 -21.04
N GLU A 226 -15.63 -19.40 -20.75
CA GLU A 226 -14.65 -19.60 -19.66
C GLU A 226 -15.09 -19.01 -18.31
N PHE A 227 -16.12 -18.17 -18.31
CA PHE A 227 -16.54 -17.36 -17.17
C PHE A 227 -15.38 -16.53 -16.61
N LYS A 228 -14.63 -15.84 -17.48
CA LYS A 228 -13.45 -15.05 -17.13
C LYS A 228 -13.45 -13.67 -17.74
N VAL A 229 -12.83 -12.73 -17.04
CA VAL A 229 -12.59 -11.36 -17.54
C VAL A 229 -11.16 -11.26 -18.06
N TYR A 230 -11.04 -10.79 -19.29
CA TYR A 230 -9.78 -10.57 -19.99
C TYR A 230 -9.56 -9.09 -20.27
N TYR A 231 -8.30 -8.68 -20.41
CA TYR A 231 -7.94 -7.31 -20.77
C TYR A 231 -7.80 -7.14 -22.28
N TYR A 232 -8.23 -5.99 -22.78
CA TYR A 232 -7.73 -5.43 -24.03
C TYR A 232 -6.32 -4.88 -23.84
N ASP A 233 -5.57 -4.75 -24.93
CA ASP A 233 -4.31 -4.00 -24.94
C ASP A 233 -4.60 -2.49 -24.91
N VAL A 234 -4.55 -1.90 -23.72
CA VAL A 234 -4.84 -0.48 -23.49
C VAL A 234 -3.61 0.25 -22.94
N PRO A 235 -3.37 1.50 -23.35
CA PRO A 235 -2.23 2.27 -22.87
C PRO A 235 -2.28 2.52 -21.36
N GLY A 236 -1.19 2.20 -20.67
CA GLY A 236 -1.01 2.58 -19.26
C GLY A 236 -1.88 1.80 -18.28
N LEU A 237 -2.17 0.52 -18.57
CA LEU A 237 -2.77 -0.42 -17.63
C LEU A 237 -1.73 -0.91 -16.60
N THR A 238 -1.53 -0.14 -15.53
CA THR A 238 -0.51 -0.39 -14.49
C THR A 238 -1.13 -0.95 -13.21
N ASN A 239 -0.87 -0.38 -12.02
CA ASN A 239 -1.62 -0.73 -10.82
C ASN A 239 -3.06 -0.24 -10.96
N ILE A 240 -4.02 -1.01 -10.45
CA ILE A 240 -5.44 -0.78 -10.71
C ILE A 240 -6.13 -0.26 -9.45
N ILE A 241 -7.00 0.74 -9.64
CA ILE A 241 -7.99 1.13 -8.63
C ILE A 241 -9.35 0.89 -9.25
N THR A 242 -10.08 -0.10 -8.74
CA THR A 242 -11.41 -0.45 -9.23
C THR A 242 -12.48 0.07 -8.28
N ILE A 243 -13.43 0.83 -8.83
CA ILE A 243 -14.49 1.49 -8.08
C ILE A 243 -15.81 0.76 -8.31
N ALA A 244 -16.57 0.59 -7.23
CA ALA A 244 -17.83 -0.15 -7.15
C ALA A 244 -17.67 -1.68 -7.18
N GLY A 245 -18.76 -2.38 -6.88
CA GLY A 245 -18.75 -3.81 -6.64
C GLY A 245 -18.81 -4.65 -7.93
N PRO A 246 -18.53 -5.96 -7.82
CA PRO A 246 -18.69 -6.94 -8.90
C PRO A 246 -20.01 -6.91 -9.66
N GLY A 247 -21.09 -6.43 -9.03
CA GLY A 247 -22.39 -6.31 -9.67
C GLY A 247 -22.47 -5.24 -10.76
N VAL A 248 -21.50 -4.32 -10.85
CA VAL A 248 -21.51 -3.21 -11.83
C VAL A 248 -20.14 -2.87 -12.43
N ASN A 249 -19.07 -3.54 -11.99
CA ASN A 249 -17.71 -3.33 -12.51
C ASN A 249 -17.03 -4.68 -12.79
N GLN A 250 -16.70 -4.96 -14.05
CA GLN A 250 -16.07 -6.24 -14.45
C GLN A 250 -14.69 -6.48 -13.84
N ILE A 251 -13.95 -5.42 -13.51
CA ILE A 251 -12.64 -5.53 -12.88
C ILE A 251 -12.80 -5.89 -11.40
N SER A 252 -13.76 -5.27 -10.72
CA SER A 252 -14.15 -5.69 -9.38
C SER A 252 -14.63 -7.15 -9.40
N TRP A 253 -15.38 -7.54 -10.43
CA TRP A 253 -15.82 -8.93 -10.59
C TRP A 253 -14.65 -9.90 -10.70
N LYS A 254 -13.65 -9.59 -11.54
CA LYS A 254 -12.48 -10.42 -11.78
C LYS A 254 -11.73 -10.78 -10.49
N TYR A 255 -11.46 -9.79 -9.65
CA TYR A 255 -10.58 -9.96 -8.49
C TYR A 255 -11.32 -10.20 -7.18
N PHE A 256 -12.53 -9.65 -7.02
CA PHE A 256 -13.23 -9.59 -5.74
C PHE A 256 -14.61 -10.28 -5.77
N CYS A 257 -14.95 -11.03 -6.84
CA CYS A 257 -16.16 -11.84 -6.91
C CYS A 257 -15.93 -13.35 -6.69
N ASN A 258 -14.89 -13.71 -5.94
CA ASN A 258 -14.54 -15.08 -5.55
C ASN A 258 -13.33 -15.04 -4.59
N PRO A 259 -13.05 -16.12 -3.85
CA PRO A 259 -11.95 -16.17 -2.88
C PRO A 259 -10.56 -16.41 -3.50
N TRP A 260 -10.36 -16.21 -4.81
CA TRP A 260 -9.10 -16.64 -5.46
C TRP A 260 -7.96 -15.64 -5.28
N TYR A 261 -8.25 -14.34 -5.32
CA TYR A 261 -7.23 -13.29 -5.26
C TYR A 261 -7.25 -12.49 -3.97
N ALA A 262 -8.40 -12.41 -3.33
CA ALA A 262 -8.64 -11.49 -2.23
C ALA A 262 -9.18 -12.23 -1.00
N PRO A 263 -8.67 -11.94 0.22
CA PRO A 263 -9.25 -12.45 1.45
C PRO A 263 -10.64 -11.87 1.73
N VAL A 264 -10.95 -10.67 1.21
CA VAL A 264 -12.30 -10.12 1.21
C VAL A 264 -12.88 -10.19 -0.20
N TYR A 265 -14.12 -10.67 -0.31
CA TYR A 265 -14.78 -10.82 -1.60
C TYR A 265 -16.29 -10.77 -1.46
N THR A 266 -17.00 -10.48 -2.54
CA THR A 266 -18.47 -10.40 -2.54
C THR A 266 -19.08 -11.21 -3.67
N TYR A 267 -20.23 -11.82 -3.42
CA TYR A 267 -21.01 -12.52 -4.45
C TYR A 267 -22.49 -12.54 -4.07
N TYR A 268 -23.35 -12.80 -5.05
CA TYR A 268 -24.77 -13.02 -4.78
C TYR A 268 -24.97 -14.44 -4.22
N SER A 269 -25.50 -14.54 -2.99
CA SER A 269 -25.77 -15.82 -2.35
C SER A 269 -27.24 -16.21 -2.51
N SER A 270 -27.49 -17.37 -3.09
CA SER A 270 -28.84 -17.94 -3.20
C SER A 270 -29.44 -18.29 -1.83
N ASP A 271 -28.61 -18.58 -0.83
CA ASP A 271 -29.07 -18.97 0.51
C ASP A 271 -29.67 -17.77 1.26
N TYR A 272 -29.09 -16.59 1.07
CA TYR A 272 -29.61 -15.33 1.61
C TYR A 272 -30.58 -14.62 0.66
N GLY A 273 -30.52 -14.93 -0.63
CA GLY A 273 -31.24 -14.20 -1.67
C GLY A 273 -30.72 -12.78 -1.88
N ASP A 274 -29.45 -12.52 -1.55
CA ASP A 274 -28.86 -11.18 -1.51
C ASP A 274 -27.35 -11.21 -1.79
N TRP A 275 -26.78 -10.03 -2.07
CA TRP A 275 -25.34 -9.85 -2.09
C TRP A 275 -24.76 -9.98 -0.69
N ILE A 276 -23.63 -10.67 -0.60
CA ILE A 276 -22.89 -10.82 0.66
C ILE A 276 -21.44 -10.40 0.47
N LEU A 277 -20.83 -9.88 1.52
CA LEU A 277 -19.40 -9.62 1.63
C LEU A 277 -18.83 -10.65 2.62
N VAL A 278 -17.81 -11.38 2.21
CA VAL A 278 -17.15 -12.39 3.03
C VAL A 278 -15.75 -11.90 3.37
N THR A 279 -15.40 -11.98 4.64
CA THR A 279 -14.05 -11.75 5.18
C THR A 279 -13.56 -13.05 5.83
N PRO A 280 -12.29 -13.14 6.24
CA PRO A 280 -11.82 -14.28 7.04
C PRO A 280 -12.54 -14.42 8.39
N GLY A 281 -13.05 -13.32 8.95
CA GLY A 281 -13.72 -13.29 10.25
C GLY A 281 -15.24 -13.41 10.20
N SER A 282 -15.87 -13.00 9.10
CA SER A 282 -17.30 -12.68 9.07
C SER A 282 -17.95 -12.87 7.69
N VAL A 283 -19.29 -12.92 7.70
CA VAL A 283 -20.13 -12.79 6.50
C VAL A 283 -21.15 -11.69 6.76
N TYR A 284 -21.21 -10.72 5.84
CA TYR A 284 -22.11 -9.57 5.91
C TYR A 284 -23.14 -9.66 4.77
N VAL A 285 -24.42 -9.60 5.09
CA VAL A 285 -25.52 -9.70 4.10
C VAL A 285 -26.07 -8.30 3.83
N ALA A 286 -26.13 -7.88 2.56
CA ALA A 286 -26.43 -6.49 2.19
C ALA A 286 -27.71 -5.93 2.85
N GLY A 287 -28.79 -6.71 2.90
CA GLY A 287 -30.07 -6.32 3.52
C GLY A 287 -29.98 -5.94 5.00
N ASP A 288 -28.96 -6.39 5.73
CA ASP A 288 -28.75 -6.02 7.14
C ASP A 288 -28.02 -4.68 7.30
N TRP A 289 -27.29 -4.26 6.27
CA TRP A 289 -26.36 -3.12 6.33
C TRP A 289 -26.77 -1.95 5.45
N VAL A 290 -27.56 -2.18 4.40
CA VAL A 290 -28.01 -1.15 3.47
C VAL A 290 -29.37 -0.60 3.89
N SER A 291 -29.50 0.73 3.92
CA SER A 291 -30.79 1.41 4.00
C SER A 291 -30.88 2.48 2.94
N VAL A 292 -31.97 2.42 2.15
CA VAL A 292 -32.36 3.48 1.21
C VAL A 292 -33.37 4.46 1.82
N ALA A 293 -33.83 4.19 3.04
CA ALA A 293 -34.65 5.11 3.83
C ALA A 293 -33.76 5.88 4.81
N SER A 294 -34.14 7.11 5.15
CA SER A 294 -33.37 7.94 6.10
C SER A 294 -33.35 7.31 7.51
N PRO A 295 -32.18 7.25 8.18
CA PRO A 295 -30.87 7.63 7.65
C PRO A 295 -30.36 6.60 6.63
N LEU A 296 -29.78 7.09 5.52
CA LEU A 296 -29.11 6.21 4.57
C LEU A 296 -27.94 5.55 5.27
N ARG A 297 -27.71 4.27 4.98
CA ARG A 297 -26.53 3.55 5.46
C ARG A 297 -26.09 2.50 4.46
N ASP A 298 -24.82 2.17 4.50
CA ASP A 298 -24.20 1.19 3.63
C ASP A 298 -22.96 0.58 4.31
N LEU A 299 -22.58 -0.62 3.87
CA LEU A 299 -21.33 -1.25 4.28
C LEU A 299 -20.30 -1.03 3.18
N VAL A 300 -19.18 -0.43 3.57
CA VAL A 300 -18.07 -0.09 2.69
C VAL A 300 -16.95 -1.09 2.91
N VAL A 301 -16.35 -1.54 1.81
CA VAL A 301 -15.08 -2.26 1.78
C VAL A 301 -14.04 -1.41 1.04
N ILE A 302 -12.85 -1.34 1.63
CA ILE A 302 -11.65 -0.84 0.98
C ILE A 302 -10.60 -1.92 1.17
N GLU A 303 -10.06 -2.47 0.08
CA GLU A 303 -9.13 -3.60 0.13
C GLU A 303 -8.01 -3.45 -0.89
N LEU A 304 -6.79 -3.71 -0.46
CA LEU A 304 -5.60 -3.74 -1.30
C LEU A 304 -5.07 -5.18 -1.42
N ILE A 305 -4.89 -5.64 -2.65
CA ILE A 305 -4.27 -6.94 -2.94
C ILE A 305 -3.08 -6.77 -3.89
N TYR A 306 -2.13 -7.70 -3.81
CA TYR A 306 -1.09 -7.88 -4.82
C TYR A 306 -1.38 -9.14 -5.64
N VAL A 307 -1.53 -8.99 -6.95
CA VAL A 307 -1.83 -10.09 -7.87
C VAL A 307 -0.51 -10.62 -8.44
N ASN A 308 0.04 -11.66 -7.81
CA ASN A 308 1.38 -12.19 -8.14
C ASN A 308 1.56 -12.52 -9.62
N ASP A 309 0.58 -13.20 -10.23
CA ASP A 309 0.68 -13.63 -11.64
C ASP A 309 0.64 -12.45 -12.63
N GLU A 310 0.19 -11.28 -12.18
CA GLU A 310 0.12 -10.05 -12.98
C GLU A 310 1.14 -8.99 -12.56
N GLY A 311 1.88 -9.24 -11.47
CA GLY A 311 2.90 -8.35 -10.93
C GLY A 311 2.40 -6.94 -10.61
N ARG A 312 1.16 -6.79 -10.09
CA ARG A 312 0.55 -5.48 -9.84
C ARG A 312 -0.34 -5.46 -8.59
N TYR A 313 -0.51 -4.25 -8.05
CA TYR A 313 -1.51 -3.98 -7.02
C TYR A 313 -2.88 -3.68 -7.61
N VAL A 314 -3.92 -4.14 -6.90
CA VAL A 314 -5.32 -3.80 -7.16
C VAL A 314 -5.95 -3.29 -5.87
N LEU A 315 -6.46 -2.06 -5.89
CA LEU A 315 -7.24 -1.46 -4.81
C LEU A 315 -8.72 -1.50 -5.20
N TRP A 316 -9.54 -2.08 -4.33
CA TRP A 316 -10.98 -2.10 -4.45
C TRP A 316 -11.62 -1.13 -3.46
N ILE A 317 -12.55 -0.31 -3.96
CA ILE A 317 -13.35 0.59 -3.14
C ILE A 317 -14.81 0.40 -3.54
N SER A 318 -15.63 -0.09 -2.61
CA SER A 318 -17.04 -0.38 -2.89
C SER A 318 -17.91 -0.27 -1.66
N GLY A 319 -19.16 0.14 -1.85
CA GLY A 319 -20.26 -0.20 -0.95
C GLY A 319 -21.03 -1.40 -1.48
N PHE A 320 -22.05 -1.87 -0.76
CA PHE A 320 -23.09 -2.68 -1.40
C PHE A 320 -23.92 -1.84 -2.37
N GLY A 321 -24.11 -0.54 -2.08
CA GLY A 321 -24.71 0.44 -2.97
C GLY A 321 -23.74 1.56 -3.39
N GLY A 322 -24.20 2.39 -4.33
CA GLY A 322 -23.40 3.51 -4.84
C GLY A 322 -23.14 4.62 -3.81
N TYR A 323 -24.00 4.75 -2.80
CA TYR A 323 -23.75 5.67 -1.67
C TYR A 323 -22.56 5.19 -0.82
N GLY A 324 -22.50 3.90 -0.48
CA GLY A 324 -21.35 3.30 0.20
C GLY A 324 -20.08 3.38 -0.63
N THR A 325 -20.15 3.12 -1.95
CA THR A 325 -18.98 3.27 -2.84
C THR A 325 -18.43 4.69 -2.78
N ARG A 326 -19.31 5.69 -2.86
CA ARG A 326 -18.91 7.10 -2.72
C ARG A 326 -18.34 7.41 -1.34
N ALA A 327 -18.88 6.81 -0.28
CA ALA A 327 -18.37 6.96 1.09
C ALA A 327 -16.96 6.38 1.24
N GLY A 328 -16.69 5.20 0.67
CA GLY A 328 -15.34 4.62 0.62
C GLY A 328 -14.35 5.51 -0.13
N CYS A 329 -14.74 6.04 -1.28
CA CYS A 329 -13.89 6.98 -2.03
C CYS A 329 -13.62 8.28 -1.25
N PHE A 330 -14.58 8.73 -0.44
CA PHE A 330 -14.38 9.88 0.45
C PHE A 330 -13.36 9.57 1.56
N LEU A 331 -13.42 8.39 2.18
CA LEU A 331 -12.41 7.95 3.15
C LEU A 331 -11.00 7.94 2.53
N VAL A 332 -10.84 7.36 1.35
CA VAL A 332 -9.56 7.37 0.62
C VAL A 332 -9.09 8.80 0.34
N GLN A 333 -9.99 9.69 -0.06
CA GLN A 333 -9.65 11.10 -0.28
C GLN A 333 -9.11 11.79 1.00
N LEU A 334 -9.61 11.40 2.18
CA LEU A 334 -9.19 11.95 3.48
C LEU A 334 -7.89 11.36 4.02
N MET A 335 -7.39 10.25 3.47
CA MET A 335 -6.13 9.66 3.95
C MET A 335 -4.97 10.65 3.90
N ASN A 336 -4.12 10.63 4.91
CA ASN A 336 -2.97 11.54 5.07
C ASN A 336 -3.31 13.04 5.15
N THR A 337 -4.57 13.41 5.42
CA THR A 337 -4.98 14.81 5.66
C THR A 337 -5.07 15.20 7.14
N GLY A 338 -5.01 14.22 8.04
CA GLY A 338 -5.30 14.40 9.47
C GLY A 338 -6.79 14.50 9.81
N LEU A 339 -7.69 14.36 8.82
CA LEU A 339 -9.15 14.44 8.99
C LEU A 339 -9.85 13.08 8.89
N LEU A 340 -9.12 12.01 8.62
CA LEU A 340 -9.66 10.67 8.43
C LEU A 340 -10.40 10.20 9.72
N PRO A 341 -11.68 9.83 9.65
CA PRO A 341 -12.49 9.56 10.84
C PRO A 341 -12.29 8.15 11.44
N ILE A 342 -11.50 7.30 10.78
CA ILE A 342 -11.24 5.90 11.16
C ILE A 342 -9.76 5.54 10.95
N ASN A 343 -9.30 4.45 11.55
CA ASN A 343 -8.01 3.86 11.19
C ASN A 343 -8.14 3.07 9.87
N MET A 344 -7.17 3.24 8.98
CA MET A 344 -7.06 2.54 7.68
C MET A 344 -5.86 1.60 7.66
N GLU A 345 -5.30 1.23 8.82
CA GLU A 345 -4.22 0.24 8.93
C GLU A 345 -4.74 -1.17 8.63
N GLY A 346 -4.04 -1.91 7.76
CA GLY A 346 -4.37 -3.28 7.37
C GLY A 346 -4.46 -3.50 5.86
N GLN A 347 -4.79 -4.73 5.46
CA GLN A 347 -4.99 -5.10 4.07
C GLN A 347 -6.37 -4.68 3.55
N ALA A 348 -7.40 -4.86 4.38
CA ALA A 348 -8.75 -4.40 4.10
C ALA A 348 -9.38 -3.78 5.34
N VAL A 349 -10.28 -2.82 5.14
CA VAL A 349 -11.18 -2.32 6.18
C VAL A 349 -12.62 -2.41 5.74
N ILE A 350 -13.47 -2.80 6.68
CA ILE A 350 -14.93 -2.82 6.53
C ILE A 350 -15.51 -1.72 7.41
N VAL A 351 -16.32 -0.86 6.83
CA VAL A 351 -16.79 0.37 7.48
C VAL A 351 -18.30 0.53 7.27
N GLU A 352 -19.05 0.75 8.33
CA GLU A 352 -20.44 1.20 8.24
C GLU A 352 -20.44 2.73 8.11
N TRP A 353 -21.00 3.23 7.02
CA TRP A 353 -21.30 4.65 6.83
C TRP A 353 -22.79 4.89 7.05
N ILE A 354 -23.12 5.94 7.81
CA ILE A 354 -24.51 6.37 8.05
C ILE A 354 -24.62 7.88 7.81
N ASP A 355 -25.44 8.25 6.84
CA ASP A 355 -25.82 9.64 6.49
C ASP A 355 -26.54 10.29 7.68
N SER A 356 -25.78 10.97 8.53
CA SER A 356 -26.27 11.44 9.83
C SER A 356 -26.86 12.85 9.75
N ASP A 357 -26.45 13.63 8.76
CA ASP A 357 -27.00 14.95 8.48
C ASP A 357 -28.12 14.94 7.41
N GLY A 358 -28.32 13.81 6.73
CA GLY A 358 -29.47 13.55 5.86
C GLY A 358 -29.34 14.20 4.49
N ASP A 359 -28.14 14.55 4.05
CA ASP A 359 -27.88 15.24 2.79
C ASP A 359 -27.51 14.29 1.63
N ALA A 360 -27.40 12.99 1.93
CA ALA A 360 -27.04 11.90 1.04
C ALA A 360 -25.64 12.05 0.40
N LYS A 361 -24.72 12.74 1.06
CA LYS A 361 -23.33 12.93 0.63
C LYS A 361 -22.38 12.61 1.78
N PRO A 362 -21.37 11.75 1.56
CA PRO A 362 -20.37 11.46 2.56
C PRO A 362 -19.69 12.74 3.05
N SER A 363 -19.67 12.93 4.37
CA SER A 363 -19.04 14.08 5.02
C SER A 363 -18.45 13.71 6.40
N LEU A 364 -17.73 14.64 7.02
CA LEU A 364 -17.25 14.47 8.40
C LEU A 364 -18.36 14.59 9.46
N ASN A 365 -19.57 15.03 9.08
CA ASN A 365 -20.72 15.07 9.98
C ASN A 365 -21.45 13.72 10.05
N ASP A 366 -21.11 12.79 9.16
CA ASP A 366 -21.67 11.44 9.15
C ASP A 366 -21.09 10.56 10.25
N THR A 367 -21.80 9.47 10.54
CA THR A 367 -21.31 8.44 11.44
C THR A 367 -20.47 7.45 10.65
N TRP A 368 -19.23 7.27 11.10
CA TRP A 368 -18.27 6.31 10.56
C TRP A 368 -17.95 5.27 11.62
N ARG A 369 -18.19 3.99 11.34
CA ARG A 369 -17.86 2.90 12.26
C ARG A 369 -16.98 1.89 11.57
N LEU A 370 -15.75 1.73 12.08
CA LEU A 370 -14.89 0.63 11.69
C LEU A 370 -15.49 -0.68 12.22
N VAL A 371 -15.88 -1.57 11.31
CA VAL A 371 -16.55 -2.84 11.60
C VAL A 371 -15.52 -3.96 11.73
N GLU A 372 -14.60 -4.05 10.77
CA GLU A 372 -13.55 -5.08 10.74
C GLU A 372 -12.28 -4.52 10.07
N VAL A 373 -11.13 -5.01 10.53
CA VAL A 373 -9.83 -4.83 9.87
C VAL A 373 -9.31 -6.22 9.52
N VAL A 374 -8.98 -6.44 8.26
CA VAL A 374 -8.34 -7.66 7.77
C VAL A 374 -6.85 -7.37 7.58
N ASN A 375 -6.00 -8.19 8.20
CA ASN A 375 -4.54 -8.08 8.12
C ASN A 375 -3.95 -9.22 7.27
N THR A 376 -2.73 -8.98 6.79
CA THR A 376 -1.94 -9.96 6.02
C THR A 376 -1.32 -11.05 6.89
#